data_AF-A0A1S1V5H1-F1
#
_entry.id   AF-A0A1S1V5H1-F1
#
_cell.length_a   1.000
_cell.length_b   1.000
_cell.length_c   1.000
_cell.angle_alpha   90.00
_cell.angle_beta   90.00
_cell.angle_gamma   90.00
#
_symmetry.space_group_name_H-M   'P 1'
#
loop_
_entity.id
_entity.type
_entity.pdbx_description
1 polymer ?
#
loop_
_entity_poly.entity_id
_entity_poly.type
_entity_poly.pdbx_seq_one_letter_code
_entity_poly.pdbx_strand_id
1 'polypeptide(L)' 'MSTIICYCSNVTEQEIVDAIDNGAKSLSDIKAVTGACTLGRCKELHPKGT' A
#
# COMPACT_ATOMS: atom_id res chain seq x y z
N MET A 1 6.51 -15.27 2.38
CA MET A 1 6.02 -14.26 3.35
C MET A 1 5.87 -12.97 2.59
N SER A 2 4.68 -12.36 2.60
CA SER A 2 4.39 -11.12 1.87
C SER A 2 4.82 -9.92 2.70
N THR A 3 5.59 -8.99 2.13
CA THR A 3 6.15 -7.83 2.84
C THR A 3 5.08 -6.75 3.04
N ILE A 4 5.01 -6.12 4.21
CA ILE A 4 4.15 -4.94 4.41
C ILE A 4 4.80 -3.74 3.71
N ILE A 5 4.05 -3.13 2.79
CA ILE A 5 4.47 -1.95 2.02
C ILE A 5 3.93 -0.67 2.65
N CYS A 6 2.64 -0.65 3.02
CA CYS A 6 2.05 0.51 3.71
C CYS A 6 1.68 0.13 5.15
N TYR A 7 2.51 0.55 6.10
CA TYR A 7 2.28 0.31 7.53
C TYR A 7 1.11 1.11 8.10
N CYS A 8 0.71 2.20 7.44
CA CYS A 8 -0.42 3.00 7.89
C CYS A 8 -1.75 2.26 7.71
N SER A 9 -1.92 1.65 6.53
CA SER A 9 -3.15 0.95 6.13
C SER A 9 -2.99 -0.57 6.17
N ASN A 10 -1.87 -1.08 6.70
CA ASN A 10 -1.49 -2.49 6.75
C ASN A 10 -1.56 -3.23 5.39
N VAL A 11 -1.12 -2.56 4.31
CA VAL A 11 -1.16 -3.12 2.94
C VAL A 11 0.13 -3.87 2.65
N THR A 12 -0.01 -5.08 2.13
CA THR A 12 1.07 -5.98 1.74
C THR A 12 1.42 -5.87 0.25
N GLU A 13 2.60 -6.37 -0.12
CA GLU A 13 3.06 -6.49 -1.51
C GLU A 13 2.08 -7.32 -2.35
N GLN A 14 1.54 -8.42 -1.78
CA GLN A 14 0.60 -9.27 -2.48
C GLN A 14 -0.69 -8.51 -2.84
N GLU A 15 -1.22 -7.69 -1.93
CA GLU A 15 -2.41 -6.87 -2.22
C GLU A 15 -2.16 -5.85 -3.33
N ILE A 16 -0.94 -5.34 -3.47
CA ILE A 16 -0.57 -4.46 -4.58
C ILE A 16 -0.49 -5.24 -5.90
N VAL A 17 0.10 -6.44 -5.88
CA VAL A 17 0.16 -7.33 -7.06
C VAL A 17 -1.25 -7.74 -7.47
N ASP A 18 -2.10 -8.14 -6.54
CA ASP A 18 -3.49 -8.50 -6.80
C ASP A 18 -4.26 -7.32 -7.38
N ALA A 19 -4.02 -6.08 -6.92
CA ALA A 19 -4.65 -4.91 -7.51
C ALA A 19 -4.22 -4.69 -8.98
N ILE A 20 -2.94 -4.93 -9.30
CA ILE A 20 -2.43 -4.85 -10.68
C ILE A 20 -3.05 -5.96 -11.55
N ASP A 21 -3.09 -7.19 -11.06
CA ASP A 21 -3.69 -8.33 -11.77
C ASP A 21 -5.20 -8.12 -12.01
N ASN A 22 -5.89 -7.44 -11.09
CA ASN A 22 -7.29 -7.02 -11.24
C ASN A 22 -7.48 -5.77 -12.12
N GLY A 23 -6.41 -5.25 -12.73
CA GLY A 23 -6.47 -4.22 -13.76
C GLY A 23 -6.16 -2.80 -13.31
N ALA A 24 -5.60 -2.58 -12.12
CA ALA A 24 -5.04 -1.28 -11.75
C ALA A 24 -3.88 -0.92 -12.68
N LYS A 25 -3.94 0.25 -13.34
CA LYS A 25 -2.92 0.68 -14.33
C LYS A 25 -2.10 1.87 -13.88
N SER A 26 -2.46 2.46 -12.76
CA SER A 26 -1.79 3.64 -12.21
C SER A 26 -1.63 3.53 -10.70
N LEU A 27 -0.70 4.33 -10.16
CA LEU A 27 -0.55 4.47 -8.72
C LEU A 27 -1.85 4.97 -8.07
N SER A 28 -2.59 5.84 -8.74
CA SER A 28 -3.89 6.33 -8.26
C SER A 28 -4.90 5.19 -8.11
N ASP A 29 -4.96 4.28 -9.09
CA ASP A 29 -5.84 3.10 -9.03
C ASP A 29 -5.43 2.19 -7.87
N ILE A 30 -4.13 1.91 -7.72
CA ILE A 30 -3.62 1.08 -6.63
C ILE A 30 -3.99 1.69 -5.27
N LYS A 31 -3.82 3.02 -5.10
CA LYS A 31 -4.22 3.71 -3.86
C LYS A 31 -5.72 3.63 -3.61
N ALA A 32 -6.55 3.76 -4.66
CA ALA A 32 -8.00 3.68 -4.54
C ALA A 32 -8.47 2.27 -4.15
N VAL A 33 -7.83 1.22 -4.69
CA VAL A 33 -8.19 -0.18 -4.43
C VAL A 33 -7.65 -0.65 -3.08
N THR A 34 -6.37 -0.40 -2.79
CA THR A 34 -5.70 -0.95 -1.60
C THR A 34 -5.76 -0.03 -0.38
N GLY A 35 -6.07 1.25 -0.56
CA GLY A 35 -5.98 2.25 0.52
C GLY A 35 -4.56 2.62 0.94
N ALA A 36 -3.52 2.12 0.25
CA ALA A 36 -2.14 2.48 0.51
C ALA A 36 -1.91 4.00 0.38
N CYS A 37 -1.05 4.55 1.23
CA CYS A 37 -0.64 5.96 1.21
C CYS A 37 -1.77 7.00 1.34
N THR A 38 -2.94 6.62 1.89
CA THR A 38 -4.08 7.54 2.10
C THR A 38 -4.06 8.22 3.45
N LEU A 39 -3.54 7.55 4.49
CA LEU A 39 -3.53 8.06 5.87
C LEU A 39 -2.34 9.00 6.19
N GLY A 40 -1.23 8.88 5.47
CA GLY A 40 -0.08 9.80 5.61
C GLY A 40 0.69 9.74 6.94
N ARG A 41 0.51 8.69 7.76
CA ARG A 41 1.18 8.53 9.07
C ARG A 41 2.54 7.82 8.99
N CYS A 42 3.25 7.94 7.87
CA CYS A 42 4.49 7.18 7.63
C CYS A 42 5.56 7.45 8.69
N LYS A 43 5.68 8.70 9.15
CA LYS A 43 6.64 9.09 10.18
C LYS A 43 6.42 8.37 11.53
N GLU A 44 5.18 8.02 11.85
CA GLU A 44 4.80 7.39 13.11
C GLU A 44 4.75 5.86 13.00
N LEU A 45 4.25 5.33 11.89
CA LEU A 45 3.90 3.92 11.73
C LEU A 45 4.90 3.13 10.89
N HIS A 46 5.64 3.78 9.98
CA HIS A 46 6.65 3.08 9.19
C HIS A 46 7.87 2.80 10.08
N PRO A 47 8.46 1.59 10.07
CA PRO A 47 9.58 1.23 10.95
C PRO A 47 10.83 2.08 10.75
N LYS A 48 10.97 2.73 9.58
CA LYS A 48 12.05 3.70 9.30
C LYS A 48 11.69 5.15 9.63
N GLY A 49 10.43 5.45 9.98
CA GLY A 49 9.95 6.80 10.26
C GLY A 49 9.94 7.74 9.05
N THR A 50 9.77 7.20 7.84
CA THR A 50 9.80 7.91 6.56
C THR A 50 8.68 7.43 5.65
#